data_AF-A0A433A550-F1
#
_entry.id   AF-A0A433A550-F1
#
_cell.length_a   1.000
_cell.length_b   1.000
_cell.length_c   1.000
_cell.angle_alpha   90.00
_cell.angle_beta   90.00
_cell.angle_gamma   90.00
#
_symmetry.space_group_name_H-M   'P 1'
#
loop_
_entity.id
_entity.type
_entity.pdbx_description
1 polymer ?
#
loop_
_entity_poly.entity_id
_entity_poly.type
_entity_poly.pdbx_seq_one_letter_code
_entity_poly.pdbx_strand_id
1 'polypeptide(L)'
;MRADFPVRVGLERTSNVIGYLAILGAAICGYAAVGAWAVLVAALALASLSQAEYGALYRRSAELGLGSLGFSVAMKSLGNALLASGGAYVGGVLLRLL
;
A
#
# COMPACT_ATOMS: atom_id res chain seq x y z
N MET A 1 8.44 -30.09 -6.24
CA MET A 1 9.67 -29.31 -6.51
C MET A 1 9.48 -28.57 -7.84
N ARG A 2 9.66 -27.24 -7.84
CA ARG A 2 9.93 -26.37 -9.01
C ARG A 2 8.85 -26.24 -10.11
N ALA A 3 7.92 -25.30 -9.93
CA ALA A 3 7.20 -24.64 -11.03
C ALA A 3 6.76 -23.19 -10.72
N ASP A 4 6.66 -22.78 -9.44
CA ASP A 4 6.04 -21.49 -9.06
C ASP A 4 6.97 -20.27 -9.02
N PHE A 5 8.27 -20.45 -9.30
CA PHE A 5 9.27 -19.39 -9.10
C PHE A 5 9.17 -18.21 -10.09
N PRO A 6 8.95 -18.38 -11.41
CA PRO A 6 8.97 -17.24 -12.34
C PRO A 6 7.72 -16.35 -12.22
N VAL A 7 6.57 -16.92 -11.82
CA VAL A 7 5.30 -16.17 -11.69
C VAL A 7 5.32 -15.24 -10.47
N ARG A 8 5.90 -15.67 -9.33
CA ARG A 8 6.02 -14.82 -8.14
C ARG A 8 6.88 -13.58 -8.38
N VAL A 9 7.99 -13.74 -9.12
CA VAL A 9 8.91 -12.62 -9.43
C VAL A 9 8.22 -11.57 -10.31
N GLY A 10 7.35 -12.01 -11.23
CA GLY A 10 6.51 -11.12 -12.05
C GLY A 10 5.48 -10.36 -11.23
N LEU A 11 4.78 -11.04 -10.31
CA LEU A 11 3.79 -10.42 -9.42
C LEU A 11 4.43 -9.42 -8.44
N GLU A 12 5.54 -9.79 -7.78
CA GLU A 12 6.28 -8.89 -6.89
C GLU A 12 6.78 -7.63 -7.61
N ARG A 13 7.24 -7.75 -8.86
CA ARG A 13 7.68 -6.58 -9.62
C ARG A 13 6.51 -5.65 -9.94
N THR A 14 5.35 -6.21 -10.26
CA THR A 14 4.16 -5.44 -10.66
C THR A 14 3.53 -4.73 -9.47
N SER A 15 3.44 -5.41 -8.32
CA SER A 15 2.92 -4.82 -7.09
C SER A 15 3.81 -3.71 -6.54
N ASN A 16 5.13 -3.89 -6.58
CA ASN A 16 6.07 -2.83 -6.19
C ASN A 16 5.86 -1.56 -7.05
N VAL A 17 5.69 -1.72 -8.37
CA VAL A 17 5.41 -0.59 -9.28
C VAL A 17 4.10 0.11 -8.92
N ILE A 18 3.02 -0.64 -8.64
CA ILE A 18 1.72 -0.05 -8.26
C ILE A 18 1.84 0.71 -6.93
N GLY A 19 2.57 0.16 -5.95
CA GLY A 19 2.85 0.83 -4.68
C GLY A 19 3.59 2.16 -4.86
N TYR A 20 4.62 2.18 -5.71
CA TYR A 20 5.35 3.41 -6.03
C TYR A 20 4.47 4.44 -6.74
N LEU A 21 3.62 4.01 -7.67
CA LEU A 21 2.68 4.90 -8.35
C LEU A 21 1.66 5.52 -7.38
N ALA A 22 1.19 4.77 -6.38
CA ALA A 22 0.28 5.28 -5.36
C ALA A 22 0.93 6.38 -4.50
N ILE A 23 2.20 6.19 -4.11
CA ILE A 23 2.97 7.18 -3.33
C ILE A 23 3.30 8.40 -4.19
N LEU A 24 3.72 8.21 -5.44
CA LEU A 24 3.99 9.28 -6.39
C LEU A 24 2.72 10.11 -6.64
N GLY A 25 1.57 9.46 -6.83
CA GLY A 25 0.28 10.12 -6.96
C GLY A 25 -0.06 10.98 -5.73
N ALA A 26 0.22 10.51 -4.51
CA ALA A 26 0.04 11.30 -3.30
C ALA A 26 0.92 12.56 -3.27
N ALA A 27 2.19 12.46 -3.71
CA ALA A 27 3.08 13.61 -3.84
C ALA A 27 2.59 14.62 -4.89
N ILE A 28 2.14 14.15 -6.05
CA ILE A 28 1.56 15.00 -7.10
C ILE A 28 0.31 15.71 -6.59
N CYS A 29 -0.56 15.02 -5.85
CA CYS A 29 -1.72 15.62 -5.21
C CYS A 29 -1.33 16.72 -4.21
N GLY A 30 -0.28 16.52 -3.42
CA GLY A 30 0.27 17.54 -2.52
C GLY A 30 0.79 18.76 -3.26
N TYR A 31 1.52 18.55 -4.35
CA TYR A 31 2.00 19.63 -5.22
C TYR A 31 0.86 20.41 -5.88
N ALA A 32 -0.17 19.71 -6.36
CA ALA A 32 -1.35 20.30 -6.99
C ALA A 32 -2.36 20.89 -5.98
N ALA A 33 -2.09 20.81 -4.68
CA ALA A 33 -2.98 21.25 -3.60
C ALA A 33 -4.37 20.59 -3.61
N VAL A 34 -4.43 19.35 -4.10
CA VAL A 34 -5.63 18.51 -4.01
C VAL A 34 -5.86 18.20 -2.54
N GLY A 35 -7.10 18.24 -2.07
CA GLY A 35 -7.41 18.11 -0.64
C GLY A 35 -6.77 16.90 0.04
N ALA A 36 -6.52 17.03 1.35
CA ALA A 36 -5.82 16.02 2.17
C ALA A 36 -6.48 14.63 2.17
N TRP A 37 -7.74 14.51 1.69
CA TRP A 37 -8.38 13.23 1.44
C TRP A 37 -7.62 12.34 0.44
N ALA A 38 -6.76 12.92 -0.42
CA ALA A 38 -5.91 12.17 -1.35
C ALA A 38 -4.96 11.20 -0.62
N VAL A 39 -4.52 11.55 0.59
CA VAL A 39 -3.68 10.70 1.45
C VAL A 39 -4.43 9.44 1.87
N LEU A 40 -5.73 9.58 2.22
CA LEU A 40 -6.59 8.47 2.60
C LEU A 40 -6.86 7.54 1.42
N VAL A 41 -7.12 8.09 0.22
CA VAL A 41 -7.35 7.30 -1.00
C VAL A 41 -6.08 6.51 -1.37
N ALA A 42 -4.90 7.15 -1.30
CA ALA A 42 -3.63 6.48 -1.55
C ALA A 42 -3.34 5.37 -0.50
N ALA A 43 -3.59 5.65 0.79
CA ALA A 43 -3.42 4.66 1.85
C ALA A 43 -4.37 3.46 1.67
N LEU A 44 -5.62 3.70 1.25
CA LEU A 44 -6.58 2.64 0.97
C LEU A 44 -6.18 1.78 -0.24
N ALA A 45 -5.62 2.42 -1.29
CA ALA A 45 -5.10 1.72 -2.46
C ALA A 45 -3.90 0.82 -2.10
N LEU A 46 -2.96 1.33 -1.30
CA LEU A 46 -1.82 0.57 -0.77
C LEU A 46 -2.25 -0.60 0.13
N ALA A 47 -3.25 -0.38 0.99
CA ALA A 47 -3.79 -1.44 1.84
C ALA A 47 -4.54 -2.51 1.03
N SER A 48 -5.27 -2.11 -0.02
CA SER A 48 -5.96 -3.04 -0.93
C SER A 48 -4.97 -3.86 -1.75
N LEU A 49 -3.87 -3.26 -2.19
CA LEU A 49 -2.79 -3.95 -2.88
C LEU A 49 -2.12 -4.99 -1.97
N SER A 50 -1.87 -4.63 -0.71
CA SER A 50 -1.35 -5.56 0.30
C SER A 50 -2.30 -6.75 0.52
N GLN A 51 -3.61 -6.52 0.62
CA GLN A 51 -4.59 -7.61 0.68
C GLN A 51 -4.60 -8.50 -0.57
N ALA A 52 -4.42 -7.92 -1.75
CA ALA A 52 -4.34 -8.69 -3.00
C ALA A 52 -3.10 -9.58 -3.06
N GLU A 53 -1.95 -9.12 -2.55
CA GLU A 53 -0.71 -9.90 -2.50
C GLU A 53 -0.75 -11.02 -1.45
N TYR A 54 -1.25 -10.71 -0.25
CA TYR A 54 -1.21 -11.63 0.89
C TYR A 54 -2.54 -12.35 1.15
N GLY A 55 -3.54 -12.20 0.28
CA GLY A 55 -4.89 -12.75 0.48
C GLY A 55 -4.94 -14.28 0.67
N ALA A 56 -4.00 -15.02 0.07
CA ALA A 56 -3.86 -16.46 0.27
C ALA A 56 -3.38 -16.82 1.69
N LEU A 57 -2.51 -15.99 2.28
CA LEU A 57 -2.06 -16.14 3.66
C LEU A 57 -3.15 -15.73 4.65
N TYR A 58 -3.94 -14.70 4.32
CA TYR A 58 -5.12 -14.32 5.11
C TYR A 58 -6.15 -15.45 5.18
N ARG A 59 -6.48 -16.09 4.06
CA ARG A 59 -7.38 -17.26 4.05
C ARG A 59 -6.85 -18.40 4.92
N ARG A 60 -5.56 -18.74 4.81
CA ARG A 60 -4.94 -19.77 5.65
C ARG A 60 -4.90 -19.39 7.14
N SER A 61 -4.70 -18.11 7.45
CA SER A 61 -4.74 -17.64 8.84
C SER A 61 -6.15 -17.69 9.44
N ALA A 62 -7.19 -17.50 8.62
CA ALA A 62 -8.58 -17.68 9.03
C ALA A 62 -8.93 -19.16 9.26
N GLU A 63 -8.43 -20.05 8.42
CA GLU A 63 -8.55 -21.51 8.60
C GLU A 63 -7.88 -22.02 9.89
N LEU A 64 -6.83 -21.33 10.36
CA LEU A 64 -6.11 -21.65 11.59
C LEU A 64 -6.65 -20.94 12.85
N GLY A 65 -7.76 -20.19 12.74
CA GLY A 65 -8.35 -19.45 13.86
C GLY A 65 -7.56 -18.22 14.32
N LEU A 66 -6.58 -17.76 13.54
CA LEU A 66 -5.71 -16.62 13.84
C LEU A 66 -6.24 -15.28 13.28
N GLY A 67 -7.55 -15.13 13.15
CA GLY A 67 -8.19 -13.96 12.52
C GLY A 67 -7.83 -12.61 13.16
N SER A 68 -7.55 -12.59 14.47
CA SER A 68 -7.13 -11.38 15.20
C SER A 68 -5.71 -10.91 14.82
N LEU A 69 -4.81 -11.84 14.49
CA LEU A 69 -3.48 -11.52 13.98
C LEU A 69 -3.55 -10.90 12.58
N GLY A 70 -4.43 -11.44 11.72
CA GLY A 70 -4.70 -10.85 10.41
C GLY A 70 -5.15 -9.40 10.50
N PHE A 71 -6.11 -9.10 11.37
CA PHE A 71 -6.57 -7.72 11.57
C PHE A 71 -5.45 -6.80 12.08
N SER A 72 -4.62 -7.26 13.02
CA SER A 72 -3.50 -6.48 13.55
C SER A 72 -2.46 -6.15 12.47
N VAL A 73 -2.16 -7.10 11.57
CA VAL A 73 -1.24 -6.90 10.45
C VAL A 73 -1.84 -5.94 9.42
N ALA A 74 -3.12 -6.11 9.06
CA ALA A 74 -3.82 -5.19 8.16
C ALA A 74 -3.79 -3.76 8.68
N MET A 75 -4.05 -3.58 9.99
CA MET A 75 -4.08 -2.26 10.60
C MET A 75 -2.70 -1.61 10.68
N LYS A 76 -1.64 -2.39 10.97
CA LYS A 76 -0.25 -1.92 10.88
C LYS A 76 0.14 -1.53 9.46
N SER A 77 -0.25 -2.33 8.47
CA SER A 77 0.01 -2.05 7.06
C SER A 77 -0.70 -0.77 6.61
N LEU A 78 -1.97 -0.58 7.00
CA LEU A 78 -2.73 0.63 6.73
C LEU A 78 -2.06 1.86 7.37
N GLY A 79 -1.63 1.74 8.63
CA GLY A 79 -0.90 2.81 9.32
C GLY A 79 0.40 3.21 8.61
N ASN A 80 1.20 2.23 8.19
CA ASN A 80 2.43 2.48 7.43
C ASN A 80 2.13 3.13 6.07
N ALA A 81 1.09 2.66 5.38
CA ALA A 81 0.65 3.24 4.11
C ALA A 81 0.23 4.71 4.27
N LEU A 82 -0.45 5.04 5.37
CA LEU A 82 -0.90 6.39 5.70
C LEU A 82 0.26 7.33 6.01
N LEU A 83 1.28 6.84 6.74
CA LEU A 83 2.51 7.60 6.99
C LEU A 83 3.30 7.82 5.70
N ALA A 84 3.41 6.80 4.85
CA ALA A 84 4.13 6.90 3.58
C ALA A 84 3.44 7.87 2.61
N SER A 85 2.12 7.73 2.41
CA SER A 85 1.36 8.63 1.52
C SER A 85 1.25 10.05 2.09
N GLY A 86 1.13 10.20 3.41
CA GLY A 86 1.12 11.49 4.08
C GLY A 86 2.47 12.21 3.96
N GLY A 87 3.58 11.51 4.19
CA GLY A 87 4.93 12.06 4.01
C GLY A 87 5.19 12.50 2.57
N ALA A 88 4.77 11.69 1.60
CA ALA A 88 4.87 12.05 0.18
C ALA A 88 4.02 13.27 -0.18
N TYR A 89 2.79 13.35 0.32
CA TYR A 89 1.92 14.51 0.13
C TYR A 89 2.52 15.80 0.71
N VAL A 90 3.03 15.74 1.95
CA VAL A 90 3.72 16.89 2.58
C VAL A 90 4.96 17.29 1.79
N GLY A 91 5.74 16.32 1.30
CA GLY A 91 6.87 16.58 0.40
C GLY A 91 6.44 17.33 -0.88
N GLY A 92 5.32 16.95 -1.48
CA GLY A 92 4.73 17.65 -2.62
C GLY A 92 4.28 19.09 -2.29
N VAL A 93 3.65 19.29 -1.14
CA VAL A 93 3.26 20.62 -0.65
C VAL A 93 4.49 21.50 -0.43
N LEU A 94 5.55 20.98 0.18
CA LEU A 94 6.80 21.72 0.40
C LEU A 94 7.48 22.08 -0.92
N LEU A 95 7.50 21.17 -1.89
CA LEU A 95 8.01 21.44 -3.24
C LEU A 95 7.25 22.56 -3.95
N ARG A 96 5.95 22.71 -3.68
CA ARG A 96 5.15 23.82 -4.21
C ARG A 96 5.51 25.16 -3.58
N LEU A 97 5.97 25.15 -2.33
CA LEU A 97 6.29 26.36 -1.55
C LEU A 97 7.73 26.86 -1.76
N LEU A 98 8.58 26.05 -2.39
CA LEU A 98 9.97 26.38 -2.74
C LEU A 98 10.01 27.10 -4.10
#